data_AF-A0AAE9Y4M3-F1
#
_entry.id   AF-A0AAE9Y4M3-F1
#
_cell.length_a   1.000
_cell.length_b   1.000
_cell.length_c   1.000
_cell.angle_alpha   90.00
_cell.angle_beta   90.00
_cell.angle_gamma   90.00
#
_symmetry.space_group_name_H-M   'P 1'
#
loop_
_entity.id
_entity.type
_entity.pdbx_description
1 polymer ?
#
loop_
_entity_poly.entity_id
_entity_poly.type
_entity_poly.pdbx_seq_one_letter_code
_entity_poly.pdbx_strand_id
1 'polypeptide(L)'
;MARRRGPGRPRRFCRQGCRQQAHMARKLAASHGLGDDDVVVGREALEELQGALYCLQAALEDVDRDLAEADDPGEVRRALDWLVDNARPVAALWVEPRTTSTGDVAS
;
A
#
# COMPACT_ATOMS: atom_id res chain seq x y z
N MET A 1 -10.54 15.21 -27.52
CA MET A 1 -9.17 15.68 -27.82
C MET A 1 -8.57 14.78 -28.91
N ALA A 2 -8.39 15.31 -30.12
CA ALA A 2 -7.87 14.52 -31.25
C ALA A 2 -6.39 14.13 -31.01
N ARG A 3 -6.09 12.82 -31.02
CA ARG A 3 -4.72 12.29 -31.01
C ARG A 3 -4.05 12.70 -32.33
N ARG A 4 -3.08 13.63 -32.27
CA ARG A 4 -2.18 13.86 -33.41
C ARG A 4 -1.27 12.63 -33.55
N ARG A 5 -1.42 11.87 -34.64
CA ARG A 5 -0.44 10.86 -35.07
C ARG A 5 0.67 11.59 -35.82
N GLY A 6 1.83 11.72 -35.19
CA GLY A 6 3.07 12.21 -35.78
C GLY A 6 4.26 11.70 -34.97
N PRO A 7 5.48 11.63 -35.53
CA PRO A 7 6.66 11.02 -34.92
C PRO A 7 7.22 11.76 -33.68
N GLY A 8 6.46 12.68 -33.09
CA GLY A 8 6.89 13.47 -31.93
C GLY A 8 6.56 12.78 -30.61
N ARG A 9 7.43 12.99 -29.61
CA ARG A 9 7.18 12.57 -28.23
C ARG A 9 5.81 13.11 -27.76
N PRO A 10 4.91 12.26 -27.24
CA PRO A 10 3.59 12.69 -26.80
C PRO A 10 3.70 13.79 -25.73
N ARG A 11 2.77 14.76 -25.80
CA ARG A 11 2.72 15.85 -24.82
C ARG A 11 2.46 15.26 -23.43
N ARG A 12 3.38 15.47 -22.49
CA ARG A 12 3.24 15.04 -21.08
C ARG A 12 2.05 15.71 -20.37
N PHE A 13 1.59 16.86 -20.84
CA PHE A 13 0.52 17.62 -20.20
C PHE A 13 -0.54 18.04 -21.20
N CYS A 14 -1.79 17.99 -20.76
CA CYS A 14 -2.97 18.31 -21.53
C CYS A 14 -3.00 19.79 -22.01
N ARG A 15 -2.57 20.71 -21.13
CA ARG A 15 -2.56 22.17 -21.29
C ARG A 15 -1.53 22.82 -20.36
N GLN A 16 -1.31 24.13 -20.49
CA GLN A 16 -0.38 24.86 -19.62
C GLN A 16 -0.83 24.82 -18.14
N GLY A 17 -2.13 24.97 -17.86
CA GLY A 17 -2.68 24.81 -16.50
C GLY A 17 -2.37 23.45 -15.86
N CYS A 18 -2.51 22.35 -16.63
CA CYS A 18 -2.11 21.00 -16.20
C CYS A 18 -0.63 20.95 -15.77
N ARG A 19 0.26 21.65 -16.50
CA ARG A 19 1.70 21.71 -16.17
C ARG A 19 1.96 22.55 -14.91
N GLN A 20 1.29 23.69 -14.77
CA GLN A 20 1.44 24.56 -13.60
C GLN A 20 0.96 23.86 -12.32
N GLN A 21 -0.19 23.18 -12.38
CA GLN A 21 -0.71 22.38 -11.28
C GLN A 21 0.28 21.28 -10.85
N ALA A 22 0.84 20.54 -11.82
CA ALA A 22 1.85 19.53 -11.52
C ALA A 22 3.12 20.12 -10.89
N HIS A 23 3.54 21.32 -11.30
CA HIS A 23 4.67 22.01 -10.68
C HIS A 23 4.36 22.44 -9.24
N MET A 24 3.19 23.03 -8.99
CA MET A 24 2.77 23.43 -7.65
C MET A 24 2.61 22.23 -6.71
N ALA A 25 2.04 21.12 -7.18
CA ALA A 25 1.91 19.89 -6.41
C ALA A 25 3.28 19.37 -5.94
N ARG A 26 4.28 19.33 -6.84
CA ARG A 26 5.65 18.93 -6.47
C ARG A 26 6.31 19.90 -5.50
N LYS A 27 6.11 21.21 -5.70
CA LYS A 27 6.66 22.23 -4.81
C LYS A 27 6.05 22.14 -3.41
N LEU A 28 4.74 21.88 -3.33
CA LEU A 28 4.04 21.65 -2.07
C LEU A 28 4.54 20.37 -1.38
N ALA A 29 4.66 19.27 -2.12
CA ALA A 29 5.24 18.02 -1.62
C ALA A 29 6.64 18.24 -1.04
N ALA A 30 7.54 18.88 -1.80
CA ALA A 30 8.88 19.21 -1.34
C ALA A 30 8.89 20.10 -0.09
N SER A 31 7.95 21.06 0.04
CA SER A 31 7.85 21.88 1.25
C SER A 31 7.39 21.11 2.49
N HIS A 32 6.72 19.97 2.30
CA HIS A 32 6.36 19.03 3.36
C HIS A 32 7.41 17.91 3.54
N GLY A 33 8.57 18.02 2.90
CA GLY A 33 9.65 17.03 2.99
C GLY A 33 9.36 15.73 2.23
N LEU A 34 8.32 15.69 1.39
CA LEU A 34 7.99 14.53 0.58
C LEU A 34 8.92 14.48 -0.64
N GLY A 35 9.71 13.42 -0.75
CA GLY A 35 10.48 13.04 -1.92
C GLY A 35 9.62 12.56 -3.08
N ASP A 36 10.25 12.29 -4.23
CA ASP A 36 9.55 11.87 -5.45
C ASP A 36 8.88 10.48 -5.31
N ASP A 37 9.39 9.64 -4.41
CA ASP A 37 8.89 8.28 -4.14
C ASP A 37 8.07 8.18 -2.84
N ASP A 38 7.87 9.30 -2.13
CA ASP A 38 7.11 9.31 -0.89
C ASP A 38 5.60 9.30 -1.16
N VAL A 39 4.86 8.53 -0.35
CA VAL A 39 3.41 8.43 -0.43
C VAL A 39 2.76 8.84 0.89
N VAL A 40 1.61 9.50 0.78
CA VAL A 40 0.75 9.78 1.92
C VAL A 40 -0.32 8.72 1.99
N VAL A 41 -0.42 8.03 3.11
CA VAL A 41 -1.45 7.03 3.38
C VAL A 41 -2.35 7.48 4.53
N GLY A 42 -3.55 6.91 4.62
CA GLY A 42 -4.39 7.09 5.80
C GLY A 42 -3.72 6.45 7.02
N ARG A 43 -3.74 7.15 8.16
CA ARG A 43 -3.21 6.60 9.42
C ARG A 43 -3.88 5.27 9.77
N GLU A 44 -5.21 5.24 9.73
CA GLU A 44 -6.01 4.06 10.07
C GLU A 44 -5.68 2.86 9.15
N ALA A 45 -5.56 3.10 7.84
CA ALA A 45 -5.16 2.05 6.89
C ALA A 45 -3.74 1.51 7.16
N LEU A 46 -2.82 2.36 7.59
CA LEU A 46 -1.48 1.94 7.99
C LEU A 46 -1.51 1.14 9.30
N GLU A 47 -2.31 1.57 10.28
CA GLU A 47 -2.50 0.89 11.57
C GLU A 47 -3.15 -0.48 11.38
N GLU A 48 -4.14 -0.60 10.48
CA GLU A 48 -4.78 -1.87 10.12
C GLU A 48 -3.77 -2.85 9.49
N LEU A 49 -2.95 -2.39 8.54
CA LEU A 49 -1.89 -3.20 7.94
C LEU A 49 -0.88 -3.67 9.01
N GLN A 50 -0.46 -2.78 9.90
CA GLN A 50 0.47 -3.13 10.99
C GLN A 50 -0.14 -4.16 11.95
N GLY A 51 -1.41 -4.00 12.31
CA GLY A 51 -2.13 -4.97 13.14
C GLY A 51 -2.21 -6.35 12.49
N ALA A 52 -2.54 -6.42 11.20
CA ALA A 52 -2.58 -7.69 10.47
C ALA A 52 -1.19 -8.35 10.38
N LEU A 53 -0.14 -7.57 10.15
CA LEU A 53 1.24 -8.08 10.15
C LEU A 53 1.65 -8.61 11.53
N TYR A 54 1.25 -7.93 12.60
CA TYR A 54 1.49 -8.41 13.97
C TYR A 54 0.82 -9.76 14.24
N CYS A 55 -0.43 -9.93 13.82
CA CYS A 55 -1.12 -11.22 13.92
C CYS A 55 -0.40 -12.33 13.14
N LEU A 56 0.09 -12.03 11.93
CA LEU A 56 0.87 -12.99 11.15
C LEU A 56 2.20 -13.36 11.83
N GLN A 57 2.90 -12.39 12.41
CA GLN A 57 4.13 -12.65 13.17
C GLN A 57 3.87 -13.57 14.36
N ALA A 58 2.82 -13.29 15.15
CA ALA A 58 2.43 -14.16 16.26
C ALA A 58 2.06 -15.58 15.79
N ALA A 59 1.32 -15.70 14.68
CA ALA A 59 0.97 -16.99 14.12
C ALA A 59 2.20 -17.79 13.65
N LEU A 60 3.24 -17.12 13.13
CA LEU A 60 4.50 -17.78 12.78
C LEU A 60 5.22 -18.30 14.03
N GLU A 61 5.28 -17.51 15.10
CA GLU A 61 5.89 -17.93 16.37
C GLU A 61 5.15 -19.12 17.01
N ASP A 62 3.82 -19.16 16.90
CA ASP A 62 3.01 -20.28 17.36
C ASP A 62 3.28 -21.54 16.55
N VAL A 63 3.36 -21.42 15.22
CA VAL A 63 3.67 -22.55 14.32
C VAL A 63 5.06 -23.10 14.58
N ASP A 64 6.06 -22.24 14.81
CA ASP A 64 7.42 -22.69 15.15
C ASP A 64 7.43 -23.55 16.43
N ARG A 65 6.61 -23.17 17.42
CA ARG A 65 6.44 -23.93 18.66
C ARG A 65 5.70 -25.25 18.42
N ASP A 66 4.57 -25.19 17.72
CA ASP A 66 3.76 -26.36 17.40
C ASP A 66 4.55 -27.40 16.60
N LEU A 67 5.37 -26.96 15.63
CA LEU A 67 6.20 -27.86 14.83
C LEU A 67 7.38 -28.46 15.61
N ALA A 68 7.87 -27.78 16.65
CA ALA A 68 8.91 -28.32 17.52
C ALA A 68 8.41 -29.47 18.41
N GLU A 69 7.11 -29.49 18.70
CA GLU A 69 6.44 -30.47 19.56
C GLU A 69 5.60 -31.48 18.76
N ALA A 70 5.51 -31.33 17.44
CA ALA A 70 4.63 -32.13 16.59
C ALA A 70 5.11 -33.60 16.47
N ASP A 71 4.23 -34.53 16.85
CA ASP A 71 4.51 -35.98 16.80
C ASP A 71 3.75 -36.70 15.67
N ASP A 72 2.77 -36.05 15.03
CA ASP A 72 2.02 -36.62 13.92
C ASP A 72 1.67 -35.63 12.79
N PRO A 73 1.40 -36.13 11.56
CA PRO A 73 1.11 -35.27 10.41
C PRO A 73 -0.15 -34.39 10.55
N GLY A 74 -1.09 -34.78 11.40
CA GLY A 74 -2.29 -34.01 11.72
C GLY A 74 -1.97 -32.75 12.52
N GLU A 75 -0.96 -32.77 13.37
CA GLU A 75 -0.49 -31.59 14.11
C GLU A 75 0.14 -30.56 13.16
N VAL A 76 0.97 -31.04 12.24
CA VAL A 76 1.56 -30.21 11.18
C VAL A 76 0.46 -29.60 10.30
N ARG A 77 -0.58 -30.37 9.97
CA ARG A 77 -1.73 -29.84 9.21
C ARG A 77 -2.46 -28.75 10.00
N ARG A 78 -2.72 -28.95 11.29
CA ARG A 78 -3.39 -27.94 12.15
C ARG A 78 -2.58 -26.65 12.23
N ALA A 79 -1.26 -26.75 12.43
CA ALA A 79 -0.37 -25.59 12.46
C ALA A 79 -0.40 -24.83 11.12
N LEU A 80 -0.38 -25.55 9.98
CA LEU A 80 -0.49 -24.92 8.66
C LEU A 80 -1.85 -24.24 8.44
N ASP A 81 -2.95 -24.89 8.84
CA ASP A 81 -4.29 -24.31 8.71
C ASP A 81 -4.41 -23.02 9.54
N TRP A 82 -3.88 -23.03 10.77
CA TRP A 82 -3.78 -21.84 11.63
C TRP A 82 -2.98 -20.71 10.98
N LEU A 83 -1.81 -21.02 10.39
CA LEU A 83 -0.99 -20.04 9.69
C LEU A 83 -1.73 -19.43 8.50
N VAL A 84 -2.38 -20.27 7.70
CA VAL A 84 -3.11 -19.83 6.51
C VAL A 84 -4.26 -18.90 6.91
N ASP A 85 -5.01 -19.23 7.95
CA ASP A 85 -6.11 -18.40 8.43
C ASP A 85 -5.62 -17.02 8.93
N ASN A 86 -4.45 -16.95 9.56
CA ASN A 86 -3.85 -15.69 9.99
C ASN A 86 -3.13 -14.92 8.86
N ALA A 87 -2.71 -15.61 7.79
CA ALA A 87 -2.10 -14.97 6.62
C ALA A 87 -3.12 -14.36 5.65
N ARG A 88 -4.34 -14.91 5.58
CA ARG A 88 -5.40 -14.44 4.68
C ARG A 88 -5.76 -12.96 4.85
N PRO A 89 -5.92 -12.41 6.07
CA PRO A 89 -6.17 -10.98 6.25
C PRO A 89 -5.08 -10.11 5.65
N VAL A 90 -3.81 -10.44 5.89
CA VAL A 90 -2.66 -9.72 5.33
C VAL A 90 -2.67 -9.77 3.80
N ALA A 91 -2.96 -10.94 3.23
CA ALA A 91 -3.01 -11.11 1.76
C ALA A 91 -4.16 -10.34 1.10
N ALA A 92 -5.25 -10.07 1.83
CA ALA A 92 -6.39 -9.29 1.36
C ALA A 92 -6.21 -7.77 1.56
N LEU A 93 -5.31 -7.37 2.45
CA LEU A 93 -5.08 -5.97 2.81
C LEU A 93 -4.23 -5.26 1.76
N TRP A 94 -4.74 -4.12 1.28
CA TRP A 94 -4.04 -3.28 0.32
C TRP A 94 -4.16 -1.82 0.72
N VAL A 95 -3.02 -1.15 0.86
CA VAL A 95 -2.95 0.27 1.24
C VAL A 95 -2.75 1.11 -0.01
N GLU A 96 -3.74 1.93 -0.33
CA GLU A 96 -3.69 2.83 -1.47
C GLU A 96 -3.12 4.21 -1.11
N PRO A 97 -2.18 4.75 -1.90
CA PRO A 97 -1.73 6.13 -1.74
C PRO A 97 -2.88 7.12 -1.90
N ARG A 98 -2.98 8.09 -0.99
CA ARG A 98 -3.90 9.22 -1.17
C ARG A 98 -3.32 10.17 -2.21
N THR A 99 -3.89 10.18 -3.41
CA THR A 99 -3.66 11.30 -4.33
C THR A 99 -4.40 12.51 -3.80
N THR A 100 -3.71 13.62 -3.52
CA THR A 100 -4.35 14.89 -3.16
C THR A 100 -5.14 15.42 -4.35
N SER A 101 -6.38 14.94 -4.55
CA SER A 101 -7.34 15.68 -5.36
C SER A 101 -7.67 16.96 -4.60
N THR A 102 -7.63 18.08 -5.29
CA THR A 102 -7.82 19.47 -4.80
C THR A 102 -9.22 19.75 -4.19
N GLY A 103 -9.93 18.75 -3.65
CA GLY A 103 -11.27 18.88 -3.08
C GLY A 103 -11.37 18.83 -1.55
N ASP A 104 -10.37 18.32 -0.83
CA ASP A 104 -10.48 18.06 0.63
C ASP A 104 -10.01 19.21 1.53
N VAL A 105 -9.85 20.43 0.98
CA VAL A 105 -9.59 21.63 1.78
C VAL A 105 -10.89 22.40 2.01
N ALA A 106 -11.90 21.72 2.56
CA ALA A 106 -13.13 22.35 3.03
C ALA A 106 -13.86 21.45 4.04
N SER A 107 -13.42 21.47 5.29
CA SER A 107 -14.25 21.60 6.51
C SER A 107 -13.37 21.61 7.74
#